data_AF-R9WKG2-F1
#
_entry.id   AF-R9WKG2-F1
#
_cell.length_a   1.000
_cell.length_b   1.000
_cell.length_c   1.000
_cell.angle_alpha   90.00
_cell.angle_beta   90.00
_cell.angle_gamma   90.00
#
_symmetry.space_group_name_H-M   'P 1'
#
loop_
_entity.id
_entity.type
_entity.pdbx_description
1 polymer ?
#
loop_
_entity_poly.entity_id
_entity_poly.type
_entity_poly.pdbx_seq_one_letter_code
_entity_poly.pdbx_strand_id
1 'polypeptide(L)'
;MPDMALSLTPRITDKRRNGVILLLRNDAEKTLSVRDLQVLLKNVKRNFKNNYIQSDTHIYFDNIDDNFAKNKIYELWDKISRSQLVITDRLHGMVFAALTNTPCIVLHSKSPKIQGVYEWIKNNKFIFLEDDINELSNMIKSALATSGCHFERKNIKEKFDQMAELINKL
;
A
#
# COMPACT_ATOMS: atom_id res chain seq x y z
N MET A 1 5.58 -8.40 15.21
CA MET A 1 4.27 -9.02 14.99
C MET A 1 3.72 -8.47 13.68
N PRO A 2 3.13 -9.30 12.79
CA PRO A 2 2.50 -8.77 11.58
C PRO A 2 1.33 -7.87 11.95
N ASP A 3 1.05 -6.88 11.10
CA ASP A 3 -0.15 -6.06 11.21
C ASP A 3 -1.41 -6.93 10.99
N MET A 4 -2.46 -6.74 11.80
CA MET A 4 -3.68 -7.54 11.72
C MET A 4 -4.34 -7.45 10.34
N ALA A 5 -4.23 -6.32 9.64
CA ALA A 5 -4.78 -6.14 8.31
C ALA A 5 -4.16 -7.12 7.29
N LEU A 6 -2.96 -7.66 7.54
CA LEU A 6 -2.35 -8.68 6.68
C LEU A 6 -3.10 -10.01 6.67
N SER A 7 -3.97 -10.25 7.66
CA SER A 7 -4.88 -11.41 7.69
C SER A 7 -6.08 -11.28 6.76
N LEU A 8 -6.38 -10.08 6.27
CA LEU A 8 -7.55 -9.82 5.44
C LEU A 8 -7.40 -10.41 4.04
N THR A 9 -8.53 -10.80 3.44
CA THR A 9 -8.62 -11.31 2.08
C THR A 9 -9.50 -10.40 1.24
N PRO A 10 -8.91 -9.55 0.38
CA PRO A 10 -9.69 -8.69 -0.50
C PRO A 10 -10.47 -9.48 -1.54
N ARG A 11 -11.68 -9.00 -1.85
CA ARG A 11 -12.44 -9.45 -3.01
C ARG A 11 -12.00 -8.63 -4.21
N ILE A 12 -11.07 -9.18 -4.99
CA ILE A 12 -10.53 -8.53 -6.17
C ILE A 12 -11.28 -9.03 -7.40
N THR A 13 -11.70 -8.11 -8.26
CA THR A 13 -12.23 -8.46 -9.57
C THR A 13 -11.11 -8.42 -10.60
N ASP A 14 -11.02 -9.43 -11.47
CA ASP A 14 -10.08 -9.42 -12.59
C ASP A 14 -10.48 -8.33 -13.59
N LYS A 15 -9.76 -7.20 -13.51
CA LYS A 15 -9.96 -6.04 -14.35
C LYS A 15 -8.62 -5.56 -14.85
N ARG A 16 -8.63 -4.99 -16.05
CA ARG A 16 -7.44 -4.35 -16.62
C ARG A 16 -6.96 -3.24 -15.68
N ARG A 17 -5.72 -3.36 -15.21
CA ARG A 17 -5.04 -2.35 -14.41
C ARG A 17 -4.65 -1.16 -15.29
N ASN A 18 -4.85 0.06 -14.79
CA ASN A 18 -4.58 1.28 -15.52
C ASN A 18 -4.18 2.41 -14.57
N GLY A 19 -3.07 3.10 -14.87
CA GLY A 19 -2.66 4.29 -14.12
C GLY A 19 -2.02 3.98 -12.76
N VAL A 20 -1.89 5.03 -11.94
CA VAL A 20 -1.26 4.97 -10.61
C VAL A 20 -2.16 5.60 -9.55
N ILE A 21 -2.20 5.00 -8.36
CA ILE A 21 -2.85 5.59 -7.19
C ILE A 21 -1.81 6.14 -6.21
N LEU A 22 -2.02 7.39 -5.81
CA LEU A 22 -1.22 8.10 -4.81
C LEU A 22 -1.98 8.08 -3.48
N LEU A 23 -1.38 7.46 -2.47
CA LEU A 23 -1.91 7.39 -1.11
C LEU A 23 -0.92 8.09 -0.17
N LEU A 24 -0.92 9.42 -0.23
CA LEU A 24 0.08 10.27 0.42
C LEU A 24 -0.56 11.07 1.57
N ARG A 25 0.21 11.35 2.63
CA ARG A 25 -0.23 12.21 3.72
C ARG A 25 -0.41 13.66 3.30
N ASN A 26 -1.47 14.25 3.83
CA ASN A 26 -1.71 15.69 3.77
C ASN A 26 -1.89 16.31 5.18
N ASP A 27 -1.58 15.54 6.23
CA ASP A 27 -1.64 15.93 7.63
C ASP A 27 -0.26 16.41 8.13
N ALA A 28 -0.16 16.78 9.41
CA ALA A 28 1.08 17.25 10.03
C ALA A 28 2.20 16.18 10.07
N GLU A 29 1.86 14.91 9.85
CA GLU A 29 2.83 13.82 9.78
C GLU A 29 3.46 13.68 8.38
N LYS A 30 3.02 14.46 7.38
CA LYS A 30 3.64 14.49 6.05
C LYS A 30 5.16 14.70 6.13
N THR A 31 5.88 13.85 5.40
CA THR A 31 7.35 13.85 5.27
C THR A 31 7.84 14.47 3.97
N LEU A 32 7.09 14.28 2.88
CA LEU A 32 7.47 14.79 1.58
C LEU A 32 7.50 16.32 1.57
N SER A 33 8.65 16.87 1.19
CA SER A 33 8.78 18.30 0.92
C SER A 33 7.97 18.69 -0.33
N VAL A 34 7.70 19.99 -0.50
CA VAL A 34 7.05 20.50 -1.72
C VAL A 34 7.87 20.15 -2.97
N ARG A 35 9.19 20.20 -2.87
CA ARG A 35 10.11 19.83 -3.96
C ARG A 35 9.99 18.35 -4.32
N ASP A 36 9.99 17.47 -3.32
CA ASP A 36 9.91 16.01 -3.56
C ASP A 36 8.55 15.63 -4.15
N LEU A 37 7.47 16.26 -3.68
CA LEU A 37 6.15 16.08 -4.26
C LEU A 37 6.10 16.52 -5.73
N GLN A 38 6.76 17.62 -6.10
CA GLN A 38 6.85 18.04 -7.50
C GLN A 38 7.65 17.04 -8.35
N VAL A 39 8.76 16.52 -7.83
CA VAL A 39 9.55 15.47 -8.49
C VAL A 39 8.72 14.20 -8.69
N LEU A 40 7.97 13.79 -7.66
CA LEU A 40 7.05 12.66 -7.71
C LEU A 40 6.01 12.84 -8.81
N LEU A 41 5.28 13.96 -8.78
CA LEU A 41 4.22 14.22 -9.76
C LEU A 41 4.76 14.34 -11.19
N LYS A 42 5.98 14.88 -11.37
CA LYS A 42 6.65 14.91 -12.67
C LYS A 42 6.94 13.50 -13.19
N ASN A 43 7.45 12.61 -12.34
CA ASN A 43 7.72 11.21 -12.70
C ASN A 43 6.43 10.43 -12.98
N VAL A 44 5.39 10.64 -12.18
CA VAL A 44 4.05 10.08 -12.41
C VAL A 44 3.52 10.53 -13.77
N LYS A 45 3.55 11.84 -14.06
CA LYS A 45 3.07 12.38 -15.35
C LYS A 45 3.85 11.84 -16.53
N ARG A 46 5.16 11.64 -16.38
CA ARG A 46 6.01 11.08 -17.45
C ARG A 46 5.63 9.64 -17.79
N ASN A 47 5.35 8.81 -16.79
CA ASN A 47 5.10 7.37 -16.98
C ASN A 47 3.62 7.04 -17.24
N PHE A 48 2.70 7.81 -16.66
CA PHE A 48 1.26 7.54 -16.67
C PHE A 48 0.43 8.66 -17.31
N LYS A 49 1.06 9.72 -17.86
CA LYS A 49 0.36 10.93 -18.33
C LYS A 49 -0.50 11.50 -17.20
N ASN A 50 -1.75 11.89 -17.48
CA ASN A 50 -2.69 12.36 -16.45
C ASN A 50 -3.50 11.23 -15.82
N ASN A 51 -3.11 9.96 -16.02
CA ASN A 51 -3.83 8.81 -15.49
C ASN A 51 -3.32 8.44 -14.09
N TYR A 52 -3.58 9.33 -13.14
CA TYR A 52 -3.34 9.07 -11.73
C TYR A 52 -4.53 9.53 -10.89
N ILE A 53 -4.76 8.83 -9.79
CA ILE A 53 -5.77 9.19 -8.79
C ILE A 53 -5.08 9.43 -7.46
N GLN A 54 -5.59 10.40 -6.69
CA GLN A 54 -5.18 10.62 -5.31
C GLN A 54 -6.34 10.20 -4.40
N SER A 55 -6.03 9.45 -3.34
CA SER A 55 -7.00 9.01 -2.34
C SER A 55 -6.35 9.00 -0.97
N ASP A 56 -7.15 9.01 0.08
CA ASP A 56 -6.66 8.82 1.45
C ASP A 56 -6.94 7.37 1.93
N THR A 57 -6.15 6.95 2.92
CA THR A 57 -6.31 5.73 3.70
C THR A 57 -7.02 5.99 5.03
N HIS A 58 -7.22 7.26 5.38
CA HIS A 58 -7.96 7.69 6.56
C HIS A 58 -9.20 8.49 6.16
N ILE A 59 -10.29 8.33 6.91
CA ILE A 59 -11.55 9.03 6.68
C ILE A 59 -12.02 9.57 8.04
N TYR A 60 -12.30 10.88 8.10
CA TYR A 60 -12.80 11.54 9.30
C TYR A 60 -14.33 11.46 9.35
N PHE A 61 -14.88 10.66 10.26
CA PHE A 61 -16.31 10.62 10.58
C PHE A 61 -16.52 10.28 12.06
N ASP A 62 -17.48 10.93 12.71
CA ASP A 62 -17.74 10.77 14.14
C ASP A 62 -18.62 9.55 14.47
N ASN A 63 -19.47 9.09 13.53
CA ASN A 63 -20.39 7.97 13.72
C ASN A 63 -20.35 7.04 12.51
N ILE A 64 -19.50 6.01 12.58
CA ILE A 64 -19.36 5.00 11.53
C ILE A 64 -19.89 3.67 12.04
N ASP A 65 -20.85 3.08 11.32
CA ASP A 65 -21.21 1.68 11.52
C ASP A 65 -20.24 0.74 10.76
N ASP A 66 -20.18 -0.52 11.20
CA ASP A 66 -19.27 -1.53 10.65
C ASP A 66 -19.46 -1.76 9.14
N ASN A 67 -20.69 -1.67 8.63
CA ASN A 67 -20.95 -1.88 7.21
C ASN A 67 -20.42 -0.70 6.39
N PHE A 68 -20.59 0.53 6.87
CA PHE A 68 -20.00 1.71 6.23
C PHE A 68 -18.47 1.62 6.19
N ALA A 69 -17.83 1.31 7.31
CA ALA A 69 -16.36 1.15 7.37
C ALA A 69 -15.88 0.09 6.36
N LYS A 70 -16.55 -1.06 6.34
CA LYS A 70 -16.25 -2.18 5.43
C LYS A 70 -16.43 -1.78 3.97
N ASN A 71 -17.49 -1.06 3.63
CA ASN A 71 -17.72 -0.55 2.28
C ASN A 71 -16.62 0.42 1.85
N LYS A 72 -16.15 1.30 2.74
CA LYS A 72 -15.04 2.21 2.43
C LYS A 72 -13.71 1.50 2.20
N ILE A 73 -13.44 0.43 2.96
CA ILE A 73 -12.29 -0.43 2.70
C ILE A 73 -12.42 -1.11 1.33
N TYR A 74 -13.60 -1.60 0.97
CA TYR A 74 -13.83 -2.24 -0.33
C TYR A 74 -13.70 -1.26 -1.51
N GLU A 75 -14.20 -0.03 -1.37
CA GLU A 75 -14.00 1.03 -2.36
C GLU A 75 -12.50 1.32 -2.56
N LEU A 76 -11.72 1.39 -1.48
CA LEU A 76 -10.27 1.61 -1.56
C LEU A 76 -9.55 0.42 -2.21
N TRP A 77 -9.90 -0.82 -1.86
CA TRP A 77 -9.33 -2.01 -2.49
C TRP A 77 -9.68 -2.10 -3.98
N ASP A 78 -10.88 -1.72 -4.41
CA ASP A 78 -11.24 -1.66 -5.83
C ASP A 78 -10.37 -0.63 -6.57
N LYS A 79 -10.15 0.56 -6.00
CA LYS A 79 -9.26 1.58 -6.59
C LYS A 79 -7.81 1.09 -6.71
N ILE A 80 -7.29 0.47 -5.64
CA ILE A 80 -5.92 -0.05 -5.61
C ILE A 80 -5.77 -1.18 -6.63
N SER A 81 -6.67 -2.17 -6.62
CA SER A 81 -6.59 -3.33 -7.51
C SER A 81 -6.75 -3.00 -8.99
N ARG A 82 -7.36 -1.85 -9.33
CA ARG A 82 -7.44 -1.34 -10.71
C ARG A 82 -6.25 -0.49 -11.12
N SER A 83 -5.37 -0.14 -10.19
CA SER A 83 -4.15 0.62 -10.50
C SER A 83 -3.02 -0.32 -10.92
N GLN A 84 -2.14 0.15 -11.81
CA GLN A 84 -0.92 -0.58 -12.19
C GLN A 84 0.16 -0.45 -11.11
N LEU A 85 0.12 0.64 -10.35
CA LEU A 85 1.09 0.99 -9.32
C LEU A 85 0.41 1.74 -8.17
N VAL A 86 0.85 1.47 -6.95
CA VAL A 86 0.58 2.28 -5.75
C VAL A 86 1.86 3.04 -5.40
N ILE A 87 1.75 4.34 -5.12
CA ILE A 87 2.83 5.11 -4.49
C ILE A 87 2.27 5.68 -3.19
N THR A 88 2.91 5.40 -2.06
CA THR A 88 2.32 5.70 -0.74
C THR A 88 3.36 5.99 0.33
N ASP A 89 3.01 6.83 1.31
CA ASP A 89 3.75 7.01 2.57
C ASP A 89 2.93 6.46 3.78
N ARG A 90 1.88 5.68 3.49
CA ARG A 90 0.94 5.12 4.46
C ARG A 90 1.17 3.62 4.64
N LEU A 91 1.23 3.18 5.90
CA LEU A 91 1.32 1.77 6.26
C LEU A 91 0.20 0.94 5.62
N HIS A 92 -1.05 1.37 5.77
CA HIS A 92 -2.18 0.63 5.16
C HIS A 92 -2.22 0.75 3.63
N GLY A 93 -1.62 1.78 3.04
CA GLY A 93 -1.41 1.84 1.59
C GLY A 93 -0.52 0.69 1.12
N MET A 94 0.61 0.48 1.80
CA MET A 94 1.53 -0.64 1.56
C MET A 94 0.85 -2.00 1.79
N VAL A 95 0.19 -2.18 2.94
CA VAL A 95 -0.50 -3.43 3.27
C VAL A 95 -1.58 -3.74 2.23
N PHE A 96 -2.44 -2.79 1.89
CA PHE A 96 -3.50 -3.04 0.91
C PHE A 96 -2.98 -3.26 -0.51
N ALA A 97 -1.86 -2.64 -0.90
CA ALA A 97 -1.19 -2.96 -2.16
C ALA A 97 -0.70 -4.41 -2.20
N ALA A 98 -0.08 -4.89 -1.11
CA ALA A 98 0.32 -6.28 -0.96
C ALA A 98 -0.90 -7.21 -1.07
N LEU A 99 -1.96 -6.98 -0.29
CA LEU A 99 -3.16 -7.82 -0.30
C LEU A 99 -3.88 -7.86 -1.64
N THR A 100 -3.76 -6.80 -2.44
CA THR A 100 -4.38 -6.68 -3.77
C THR A 100 -3.46 -7.09 -4.93
N ASN A 101 -2.27 -7.62 -4.63
CA ASN A 101 -1.25 -7.98 -5.62
C ASN A 101 -0.92 -6.82 -6.58
N THR A 102 -0.87 -5.60 -6.03
CA THR A 102 -0.58 -4.38 -6.79
C THR A 102 0.84 -3.95 -6.50
N PRO A 103 1.72 -3.78 -7.52
CA PRO A 103 3.04 -3.20 -7.32
C PRO A 103 2.97 -1.91 -6.51
N CYS A 104 3.90 -1.74 -5.56
CA CYS A 104 3.85 -0.66 -4.58
C CYS A 104 5.23 -0.06 -4.37
N ILE A 105 5.33 1.26 -4.43
CA ILE A 105 6.48 2.02 -3.96
C ILE A 105 6.06 2.73 -2.67
N VAL A 106 6.74 2.40 -1.59
CA VAL A 106 6.54 2.95 -0.26
C VAL A 106 7.62 3.99 -0.05
N LEU A 107 7.20 5.22 0.17
CA LEU A 107 8.06 6.36 0.41
C LEU A 107 8.37 6.49 1.90
N HIS A 108 9.48 7.15 2.20
CA HIS A 108 9.88 7.47 3.56
C HIS A 108 8.75 8.11 4.38
N SER A 109 8.57 7.63 5.62
CA SER A 109 7.57 8.11 6.58
C SER A 109 8.19 8.27 7.97
N LYS A 110 7.70 9.24 8.76
CA LYS A 110 8.15 9.46 10.15
C LYS A 110 7.94 8.24 11.05
N SER A 111 7.00 7.35 10.69
CA SER A 111 6.62 6.23 11.53
C SER A 111 7.49 5.00 11.29
N PRO A 112 8.21 4.49 12.30
CA PRO A 112 8.97 3.24 12.18
C PRO A 112 8.06 2.01 11.98
N LYS A 113 6.74 2.18 12.12
CA LYS A 113 5.75 1.13 11.90
C LYS A 113 5.77 0.60 10.46
N ILE A 114 6.04 1.47 9.48
CA ILE A 114 6.14 1.03 8.07
C ILE A 114 7.28 0.02 7.93
N GLN A 115 8.48 0.34 8.43
CA GLN A 115 9.61 -0.59 8.42
C GLN A 115 9.24 -1.90 9.15
N GLY A 116 8.67 -1.80 10.35
CA GLY A 116 8.32 -2.97 11.15
C GLY A 116 7.33 -3.92 10.47
N VAL A 117 6.37 -3.39 9.70
CA VAL A 117 5.43 -4.20 8.90
C VAL A 117 6.06 -4.67 7.59
N TYR A 118 6.89 -3.83 6.96
CA TYR A 118 7.61 -4.17 5.73
C TYR A 118 8.46 -5.43 5.91
N GLU A 119 9.09 -5.63 7.07
CA GLU A 119 9.86 -6.86 7.37
C GLU A 119 9.06 -8.16 7.18
N TRP A 120 7.74 -8.13 7.36
CA TRP A 120 6.86 -9.29 7.16
C TRP A 120 6.52 -9.55 5.70
N ILE A 121 6.67 -8.54 4.84
CA ILE A 121 6.25 -8.58 3.44
C ILE A 121 7.38 -8.31 2.45
N LYS A 122 8.60 -8.05 2.92
CA LYS A 122 9.77 -7.71 2.08
C LYS A 122 10.15 -8.76 1.03
N ASN A 123 9.76 -10.02 1.23
CA ASN A 123 9.99 -11.09 0.26
C ASN A 123 9.11 -10.96 -0.99
N ASN A 124 8.06 -10.12 -0.92
CA ASN A 124 7.20 -9.81 -2.05
C ASN A 124 7.92 -8.85 -2.99
N LYS A 125 8.42 -9.39 -4.10
CA LYS A 125 9.25 -8.69 -5.09
C LYS A 125 8.63 -7.44 -5.70
N PHE A 126 7.34 -7.21 -5.47
CA PHE A 126 6.57 -6.09 -6.02
C PHE A 126 6.30 -4.96 -5.01
N ILE A 127 6.80 -5.07 -3.77
CA ILE A 127 6.74 -4.01 -2.76
C ILE A 127 8.16 -3.46 -2.58
N PHE A 128 8.33 -2.17 -2.85
CA PHE A 128 9.61 -1.49 -2.80
C PHE A 128 9.55 -0.41 -1.74
N LEU A 129 10.51 -0.39 -0.82
CA LEU A 129 10.72 0.72 0.09
C LEU A 129 11.81 1.61 -0.48
N GLU A 130 11.51 2.90 -0.67
CA GLU A 130 12.42 3.87 -1.26
C GLU A 130 12.49 5.14 -0.40
N ASP A 131 13.71 5.54 -0.06
CA ASP A 131 14.01 6.73 0.74
C ASP A 131 14.51 7.89 -0.13
N ASP A 132 15.02 7.64 -1.35
CA ASP A 132 15.46 8.67 -2.28
C ASP A 132 14.47 8.90 -3.42
N ILE A 133 13.82 10.07 -3.41
CA ILE A 133 12.86 10.46 -4.45
C ILE A 133 13.49 10.58 -5.85
N ASN A 134 14.81 10.74 -5.95
CA ASN A 134 15.50 10.83 -7.23
C ASN A 134 15.53 9.48 -7.97
N GLU A 135 15.50 8.37 -7.23
CA GLU A 135 15.46 7.01 -7.79
C GLU A 135 14.07 6.59 -8.26
N LEU A 136 13.03 7.40 -7.97
CA LEU A 136 11.64 7.09 -8.28
C LEU A 136 11.41 6.71 -9.76
N SER A 137 12.14 7.34 -10.69
CA SER A 137 12.04 6.99 -12.12
C SER A 137 12.45 5.55 -12.40
N ASN A 138 13.54 5.08 -11.79
CA ASN A 138 14.00 3.70 -11.94
C ASN A 138 13.07 2.74 -11.21
N MET A 139 12.64 3.13 -10.01
CA MET A 139 11.74 2.31 -9.19
C MET A 139 10.37 2.11 -9.82
N ILE A 140 9.81 3.12 -10.51
CA ILE A 140 8.57 2.96 -11.27
C ILE A 140 8.73 1.87 -12.34
N LYS A 141 9.85 1.84 -13.07
CA LYS A 141 10.09 0.81 -14.09
C LYS A 141 10.20 -0.58 -13.45
N SER A 142 10.98 -0.71 -12.38
CA SER A 142 11.14 -1.96 -11.64
C SER A 142 9.80 -2.46 -11.11
N ALA A 143 8.99 -1.58 -10.51
CA ALA A 143 7.68 -1.96 -9.99
C ALA A 143 6.72 -2.42 -11.08
N LEU A 144 6.65 -1.72 -12.22
CA LEU A 144 5.80 -2.12 -13.34
C LEU A 144 6.21 -3.47 -13.95
N ALA A 145 7.50 -3.81 -13.92
CA ALA A 145 8.02 -5.10 -14.37
C ALA A 145 7.61 -6.27 -13.46
N THR A 146 7.13 -6.01 -12.24
CA THR A 146 6.65 -7.03 -11.29
C THR A 146 5.14 -7.26 -11.34
N SER A 147 4.48 -6.75 -12.38
CA SER A 147 3.07 -7.03 -12.61
C SER A 147 2.81 -8.55 -12.73
N GLY A 148 1.79 -9.04 -12.03
CA GLY A 148 1.47 -10.47 -11.96
C GLY A 148 2.15 -11.24 -10.82
N CYS A 149 3.00 -10.60 -10.01
CA CYS A 149 3.44 -11.20 -8.75
C CYS A 149 2.28 -11.32 -7.76
N HIS A 150 2.34 -12.35 -6.91
CA HIS A 150 1.33 -12.63 -5.88
C HIS A 150 1.90 -12.54 -4.49
N PHE A 151 1.07 -12.09 -3.56
CA PHE A 151 1.42 -11.94 -2.16
C PHE A 151 1.61 -13.30 -1.46
N GLU A 152 2.80 -13.54 -0.96
CA GLU A 152 3.13 -14.76 -0.20
C GLU A 152 2.75 -14.59 1.27
N ARG A 153 1.75 -15.35 1.73
CA ARG A 153 1.17 -15.22 3.08
C ARG A 153 1.69 -16.23 4.11
N LYS A 154 2.53 -17.19 3.70
CA LYS A 154 2.84 -18.39 4.51
C LYS A 154 3.31 -18.04 5.92
N ASN A 155 4.36 -17.22 6.03
CA ASN A 155 4.97 -16.86 7.32
C ASN A 155 4.05 -16.02 8.21
N ILE A 156 3.12 -15.27 7.60
CA ILE A 156 2.16 -14.43 8.33
C ILE A 156 1.07 -15.30 8.96
N LYS A 157 0.53 -16.25 8.20
CA LYS A 157 -0.49 -17.18 8.70
C LYS A 157 0.05 -18.00 9.87
N GLU A 158 1.23 -18.60 9.71
CA GLU A 158 1.89 -19.37 10.77
C GLU A 158 2.05 -18.55 12.06
N LYS A 159 2.37 -17.25 11.93
CA LYS A 159 2.53 -16.40 13.10
C LYS A 159 1.21 -16.08 13.80
N PHE A 160 0.13 -15.85 13.05
CA PHE A 160 -1.20 -15.64 13.63
C PHE A 160 -1.72 -16.91 14.31
N ASP A 161 -1.47 -18.09 13.72
CA ASP A 161 -1.85 -19.37 14.31
C ASP A 161 -1.14 -19.59 15.67
N GLN A 162 0.17 -19.33 15.74
CA GLN A 162 0.93 -19.36 17.00
C GLN A 162 0.36 -18.41 18.06
N MET A 163 -0.08 -17.22 17.66
CA MET A 163 -0.68 -16.26 18.60
C MET A 163 -2.02 -16.75 19.13
N ALA A 164 -2.87 -17.31 18.25
CA ALA A 164 -4.15 -17.87 18.65
C ALA A 164 -3.97 -19.02 19.66
N GLU A 165 -2.98 -19.89 19.44
CA GLU A 165 -2.65 -20.96 20.40
C GLU A 165 -2.22 -20.44 21.77
N LEU A 166 -1.47 -19.34 21.83
CA LEU A 166 -1.04 -18.74 23.10
C LEU A 166 -2.21 -18.12 23.84
N ILE A 167 -3.11 -17.43 23.13
CA ILE A 167 -4.29 -16.80 23.73
C ILE A 167 -5.26 -17.86 24.26
N ASN A 168 -5.47 -18.96 23.53
CA ASN A 168 -6.35 -20.04 23.95
C ASN A 168 -5.83 -20.85 25.16
N LYS A 169 -4.58 -20.64 25.58
CA LYS A 169 -3.97 -21.25 26.77
C LYS A 169 -4.07 -20.35 28.02
N LEU A 170 -4.55 -19.11 27.87
CA LEU A 170 -4.82 -18.17 28.96
C LEU A 170 -6.25 -18.34 29.46
#